data_AF-A0A2V9F2S6-F1
#
_entry.id   AF-A0A2V9F2S6-F1
#
_cell.length_a   1.000
_cell.length_b   1.000
_cell.length_c   1.000
_cell.angle_alpha   90.00
_cell.angle_beta   90.00
_cell.angle_gamma   90.00
#
_symmetry.space_group_name_H-M   'P 1'
#
loop_
_entity.id
_entity.type
_entity.pdbx_description
1 polymer ?
#
loop_
_entity_poly.entity_id
_entity_poly.type
_entity_poly.pdbx_seq_one_letter_code
_entity_poly.pdbx_strand_id
1 'polypeptide(L)'
;MWVFNPQLLSAQGFSLQEVFKKLNERYNFAKPPKHPLDVDPKTSALTFLLGTFTNSAKKPLNVSLNIFNNGITAETTSSTNDATEFLEDVTSLMTREFGFQLPSDLNKAYLSQLTVELDASLSIVNPKLQVISKMLSADAKALDGKARQFEVGAVNFWSEDVGASLAPSICRIERKWGVPFTSNQYFSIAPLETKQHLKLIGELEKLLRES
;
A
#
# COMPACT_ATOMS: atom_id res chain seq x y z
N MET A 1 5.51 -2.69 -5.90
CA MET A 1 5.38 -3.14 -7.30
C MET A 1 6.75 -3.25 -7.91
N TRP A 2 7.01 -4.35 -8.60
CA TRP A 2 8.18 -4.56 -9.43
C TRP A 2 7.70 -4.59 -10.88
N VAL A 3 8.13 -3.62 -11.69
CA VAL A 3 7.63 -3.42 -13.05
C VAL A 3 8.57 -4.11 -14.05
N PHE A 4 8.05 -5.06 -14.79
CA PHE A 4 8.75 -5.79 -15.85
C PHE A 4 7.73 -6.52 -16.72
N ASN A 5 8.11 -6.94 -17.93
CA ASN A 5 7.24 -7.78 -18.74
C ASN A 5 7.24 -9.24 -18.20
N PRO A 6 6.14 -9.74 -17.59
CA PRO A 6 6.06 -11.09 -17.08
C PRO A 6 5.71 -12.12 -18.16
N GLN A 7 5.33 -11.71 -19.39
CA GLN A 7 5.20 -12.63 -20.53
C GLN A 7 6.52 -13.31 -20.89
N LEU A 8 7.65 -12.84 -20.35
CA LEU A 8 8.93 -13.59 -20.37
C LEU A 8 8.80 -14.98 -19.73
N LEU A 9 7.86 -15.20 -18.78
CA LEU A 9 7.56 -16.51 -18.22
C LEU A 9 6.91 -17.45 -19.25
N SER A 10 5.96 -16.94 -20.05
CA SER A 10 5.27 -17.73 -21.07
C SER A 10 6.06 -17.87 -22.37
N ALA A 11 6.98 -16.93 -22.67
CA ALA A 11 7.83 -16.95 -23.85
C ALA A 11 8.78 -18.17 -23.89
N GLN A 12 9.08 -18.75 -22.72
CA GLN A 12 9.86 -19.99 -22.60
C GLN A 12 8.98 -21.25 -22.66
N GLY A 13 7.65 -21.12 -22.84
CA GLY A 13 6.72 -22.23 -23.00
C GLY A 13 6.24 -22.87 -21.69
N PHE A 14 6.52 -22.26 -20.53
CA PHE A 14 6.08 -22.81 -19.24
C PHE A 14 4.57 -22.66 -19.01
N SER A 15 3.96 -23.73 -18.48
CA SER A 15 2.58 -23.71 -18.05
C SER A 15 2.40 -22.84 -16.81
N LEU A 16 1.54 -21.83 -16.88
CA LEU A 16 1.15 -21.01 -15.72
C LEU A 16 0.54 -21.85 -14.59
N GLN A 17 -0.07 -23.00 -14.90
CA GLN A 17 -0.59 -23.89 -13.86
C GLN A 17 0.53 -24.48 -12.99
N GLU A 18 1.67 -24.84 -13.57
CA GLU A 18 2.82 -25.32 -12.80
C GLU A 18 3.43 -24.20 -11.95
N VAL A 19 3.45 -22.97 -12.46
CA VAL A 19 3.83 -21.79 -11.68
C VAL A 19 2.92 -21.62 -10.46
N PHE A 20 1.60 -21.69 -10.65
CA PHE A 20 0.64 -21.56 -9.55
C PHE A 20 0.83 -22.65 -8.50
N LYS A 21 1.03 -23.89 -8.95
CA LYS A 21 1.32 -25.03 -8.09
C LYS A 21 2.59 -24.81 -7.27
N LYS A 22 3.70 -24.40 -7.90
CA LYS A 22 4.97 -24.14 -7.19
C LYS A 22 4.89 -23.00 -6.19
N LEU A 23 4.22 -21.91 -6.55
CA LEU A 23 3.98 -20.81 -5.62
C LEU A 23 3.13 -21.27 -4.43
N ASN A 24 2.08 -22.06 -4.68
CA ASN A 24 1.23 -22.55 -3.61
C ASN A 24 1.91 -23.60 -2.72
N GLU A 25 2.74 -24.49 -3.28
CA GLU A 25 3.57 -25.43 -2.52
C GLU A 25 4.53 -24.70 -1.56
N ARG A 26 5.11 -23.57 -1.98
CA ARG A 26 6.07 -22.82 -1.16
C ARG A 26 5.40 -21.95 -0.10
N TYR A 27 4.31 -21.25 -0.46
CA TYR A 27 3.75 -20.18 0.37
C TYR A 27 2.38 -20.51 0.97
N ASN A 28 1.77 -21.66 0.62
CA ASN A 28 0.50 -22.12 1.20
C ASN A 28 -0.61 -21.05 1.17
N PHE A 29 -0.84 -20.43 0.01
CA PHE A 29 -1.89 -19.42 -0.12
C PHE A 29 -3.25 -20.01 0.18
N ALA A 30 -4.05 -19.34 1.01
CA ALA A 30 -5.42 -19.78 1.29
C ALA A 30 -6.32 -19.69 0.04
N LYS A 31 -6.05 -18.73 -0.84
CA LYS A 31 -6.79 -18.53 -2.09
C LYS A 31 -5.84 -18.21 -3.25
N PRO A 32 -5.24 -19.24 -3.89
CA PRO A 32 -4.51 -19.08 -5.14
C PRO A 32 -5.49 -19.03 -6.34
N PRO A 33 -5.06 -18.49 -7.50
CA PRO A 33 -5.77 -18.67 -8.76
C PRO A 33 -5.85 -20.16 -9.13
N LYS A 34 -6.97 -20.60 -9.71
CA LYS A 34 -7.16 -21.98 -10.18
C LYS A 34 -6.89 -22.11 -11.67
N HIS A 35 -7.15 -21.05 -12.43
CA HIS A 35 -6.98 -20.99 -13.86
C HIS A 35 -6.27 -19.70 -14.28
N PRO A 36 -5.46 -19.70 -15.35
CA PRO A 36 -4.87 -18.48 -15.91
C PRO A 36 -5.88 -17.40 -16.35
N LEU A 37 -7.16 -17.76 -16.44
CA LEU A 37 -8.26 -16.84 -16.78
C LEU A 37 -8.95 -16.26 -15.54
N ASP A 38 -8.50 -16.59 -14.32
CA ASP A 38 -9.03 -16.04 -13.06
C ASP A 38 -8.51 -14.60 -12.81
N VAL A 39 -8.27 -13.86 -13.88
CA VAL A 39 -7.84 -12.46 -13.83
C VAL A 39 -9.00 -11.63 -13.29
N ASP A 40 -8.76 -10.86 -12.23
CA ASP A 40 -9.77 -9.96 -11.69
C ASP A 40 -10.07 -8.84 -12.71
N PRO A 41 -11.34 -8.62 -13.11
CA PRO A 41 -11.68 -7.65 -14.15
C PRO A 41 -11.48 -6.19 -13.72
N LYS A 42 -11.41 -5.89 -12.43
CA LYS A 42 -11.18 -4.55 -11.88
C LYS A 42 -9.69 -4.22 -11.79
N THR A 43 -8.89 -5.17 -11.34
CA THR A 43 -7.44 -4.95 -11.12
C THR A 43 -6.59 -5.43 -12.30
N SER A 44 -7.15 -6.27 -13.18
CA SER A 44 -6.42 -6.96 -14.25
C SER A 44 -5.25 -7.81 -13.73
N ALA A 45 -5.41 -8.41 -12.54
CA ALA A 45 -4.38 -9.22 -11.89
C ALA A 45 -4.84 -10.66 -11.62
N LEU A 46 -3.88 -11.59 -11.67
CA LEU A 46 -4.00 -12.89 -11.02
C LEU A 46 -3.53 -12.76 -9.57
N THR A 47 -4.38 -13.13 -8.63
CA THR A 47 -4.18 -12.80 -7.21
C THR A 47 -4.10 -14.05 -6.34
N PHE A 48 -2.99 -14.17 -5.61
CA PHE A 48 -2.77 -15.13 -4.54
C PHE A 48 -2.96 -14.42 -3.20
N LEU A 49 -3.92 -14.87 -2.39
CA LEU A 49 -4.23 -14.24 -1.10
C LEU A 49 -3.87 -15.12 0.09
N LEU A 50 -3.43 -14.44 1.16
CA LEU A 50 -3.21 -15.01 2.48
C LEU A 50 -2.26 -16.22 2.44
N GLY A 51 -1.07 -16.01 1.87
CA GLY A 51 0.06 -16.92 1.96
C GLY A 51 0.91 -16.63 3.19
N THR A 52 1.81 -17.55 3.50
CA THR A 52 2.78 -17.45 4.58
C THR A 52 4.19 -17.37 4.02
N PHE A 53 4.95 -16.37 4.47
CA PHE A 53 6.37 -16.19 4.17
C PHE A 53 7.15 -15.97 5.46
N THR A 54 8.30 -16.61 5.60
CA THR A 54 9.20 -16.41 6.74
C THR A 54 10.35 -15.54 6.29
N ASN A 55 10.44 -14.33 6.83
CA ASN A 55 11.48 -13.36 6.45
C ASN A 55 12.87 -13.75 7.01
N SER A 56 13.88 -12.96 6.65
CA SER A 56 15.27 -13.10 7.12
C SER A 56 15.39 -13.15 8.64
N ALA A 57 14.53 -12.41 9.35
CA ALA A 57 14.44 -12.38 10.81
C ALA A 57 13.66 -13.57 11.43
N LYS A 58 13.34 -14.60 10.65
CA LYS A 58 12.58 -15.80 11.08
C LYS A 58 11.16 -15.51 11.59
N LYS A 59 10.59 -14.38 11.20
CA LYS A 59 9.22 -14.01 11.54
C LYS A 59 8.27 -14.54 10.45
N PRO A 60 7.22 -15.30 10.80
CA PRO A 60 6.18 -15.68 9.85
C PRO A 60 5.29 -14.47 9.54
N LEU A 61 5.03 -14.24 8.27
CA LEU A 61 4.30 -13.10 7.74
C LEU A 61 3.16 -13.57 6.84
N ASN A 62 2.03 -12.87 6.92
CA ASN A 62 0.99 -12.97 5.91
C ASN A 62 1.39 -12.14 4.70
N VAL A 63 1.31 -12.76 3.52
CA VAL A 63 1.63 -12.13 2.24
C VAL A 63 0.56 -12.41 1.20
N SER A 64 0.36 -11.45 0.30
CA SER A 64 -0.40 -11.63 -0.94
C SER A 64 0.50 -11.30 -2.13
N LEU A 65 0.29 -11.99 -3.24
CA LEU A 65 1.01 -11.78 -4.50
C LEU A 65 -0.01 -11.48 -5.61
N ASN A 66 0.16 -10.37 -6.31
CA ASN A 66 -0.58 -10.10 -7.54
C ASN A 66 0.37 -10.13 -8.74
N ILE A 67 -0.07 -10.78 -9.82
CA ILE A 67 0.65 -10.86 -11.08
C ILE A 67 -0.17 -10.10 -12.13
N PHE A 68 0.42 -9.04 -12.66
CA PHE A 68 -0.13 -8.20 -13.72
C PHE A 68 0.52 -8.55 -15.06
N ASN A 69 0.08 -7.94 -16.15
CA ASN A 69 0.74 -8.04 -17.45
C ASN A 69 2.04 -7.23 -17.55
N ASN A 70 2.35 -6.40 -16.56
CA ASN A 70 3.48 -5.48 -16.55
C ASN A 70 4.30 -5.54 -15.26
N GLY A 71 4.10 -6.58 -14.44
CA GLY A 71 4.90 -6.80 -13.25
C GLY A 71 4.19 -7.60 -12.17
N ILE A 72 4.77 -7.56 -10.97
CA ILE A 72 4.21 -8.22 -9.79
C ILE A 72 4.16 -7.26 -8.59
N THR A 73 3.24 -7.50 -7.67
CA THR A 73 3.17 -6.78 -6.39
C THR A 73 3.08 -7.76 -5.24
N ALA A 74 3.70 -7.39 -4.13
CA ALA A 74 3.50 -8.03 -2.85
C ALA A 74 2.81 -7.09 -1.88
N GLU A 75 1.95 -7.64 -1.05
CA GLU A 75 1.29 -6.94 0.05
C GLU A 75 1.51 -7.73 1.35
N THR A 76 1.77 -7.00 2.43
CA THR A 76 1.91 -7.57 3.78
C THR A 76 1.55 -6.51 4.81
N THR A 77 1.13 -6.95 6.00
CA THR A 77 0.84 -6.06 7.14
C THR A 77 2.07 -5.70 7.97
N SER A 78 3.26 -6.18 7.57
CA SER A 78 4.51 -5.97 8.31
C SER A 78 5.27 -4.72 7.83
N SER A 79 5.94 -4.78 6.69
CA SER A 79 6.66 -3.64 6.11
C SER A 79 6.89 -3.79 4.61
N THR A 80 7.21 -2.69 3.91
CA THR A 80 7.64 -2.75 2.51
C THR A 80 8.95 -3.51 2.32
N ASN A 81 9.81 -3.55 3.34
CA ASN A 81 11.05 -4.33 3.33
C ASN A 81 10.73 -5.83 3.33
N ASP A 82 9.82 -6.27 4.19
CA ASP A 82 9.36 -7.66 4.20
C ASP A 82 8.67 -8.05 2.88
N ALA A 83 7.86 -7.16 2.31
CA ALA A 83 7.28 -7.38 0.98
C ALA A 83 8.36 -7.49 -0.10
N THR A 84 9.46 -6.75 0.02
CA THR A 84 10.60 -6.81 -0.90
C THR A 84 11.33 -8.15 -0.76
N GLU A 85 11.64 -8.59 0.47
CA GLU A 85 12.25 -9.90 0.72
C GLU A 85 11.39 -11.04 0.15
N PHE A 86 10.06 -10.93 0.28
CA PHE A 86 9.15 -11.91 -0.31
C PHE A 86 9.19 -11.90 -1.85
N LEU A 87 9.23 -10.74 -2.50
CA LEU A 87 9.36 -10.67 -3.97
C LEU A 87 10.72 -11.18 -4.47
N GLU A 88 11.79 -10.94 -3.72
CA GLU A 88 13.12 -11.51 -3.99
C GLU A 88 13.07 -13.04 -3.90
N ASP A 89 12.40 -13.59 -2.88
CA ASP A 89 12.24 -15.03 -2.73
C ASP A 89 11.38 -15.65 -3.84
N VAL A 90 10.26 -15.02 -4.20
CA VAL A 90 9.39 -15.43 -5.31
C VAL A 90 10.19 -15.46 -6.60
N THR A 91 10.90 -14.39 -6.92
CA THR A 91 11.61 -14.28 -8.20
C THR A 91 12.81 -15.23 -8.26
N SER A 92 13.52 -15.44 -7.15
CA SER A 92 14.56 -16.46 -7.02
C SER A 92 14.01 -17.89 -7.24
N LEU A 93 12.85 -18.20 -6.67
CA LEU A 93 12.14 -19.46 -6.96
C LEU A 93 11.84 -19.57 -8.45
N MET A 94 11.27 -18.53 -9.06
CA MET A 94 10.91 -18.55 -10.48
C MET A 94 12.13 -18.72 -11.38
N THR A 95 13.26 -18.10 -11.07
CA THR A 95 14.52 -18.28 -11.79
C THR A 95 15.01 -19.72 -11.68
N ARG A 96 15.01 -20.31 -10.49
CA ARG A 96 15.52 -21.66 -10.27
C ARG A 96 14.66 -22.75 -10.92
N GLU A 97 13.34 -22.67 -10.75
CA GLU A 97 12.43 -23.73 -11.20
C GLU A 97 12.04 -23.59 -12.68
N PHE A 98 12.03 -22.36 -13.21
CA PHE A 98 11.47 -22.05 -14.53
C PHE A 98 12.40 -21.19 -15.41
N GLY A 99 13.66 -20.97 -15.03
CA GLY A 99 14.59 -20.19 -15.86
C GLY A 99 14.18 -18.73 -16.07
N PHE A 100 13.28 -18.19 -15.25
CA PHE A 100 12.84 -16.80 -15.33
C PHE A 100 14.00 -15.85 -15.03
N GLN A 101 14.26 -14.89 -15.91
CA GLN A 101 15.27 -13.87 -15.70
C GLN A 101 14.62 -12.52 -15.51
N LEU A 102 14.84 -11.90 -14.35
CA LEU A 102 14.50 -10.51 -14.14
C LEU A 102 15.44 -9.61 -14.95
N PRO A 103 14.95 -8.50 -15.51
CA PRO A 103 15.81 -7.43 -16.01
C PRO A 103 16.73 -6.92 -14.89
N SER A 104 17.96 -6.54 -15.25
CA SER A 104 18.90 -5.92 -14.31
C SER A 104 18.39 -4.59 -13.76
N ASP A 105 17.70 -3.81 -14.60
CA ASP A 105 17.21 -2.47 -14.28
C ASP A 105 15.72 -2.53 -13.95
N LEU A 106 15.42 -3.11 -12.79
CA LEU A 106 14.04 -3.28 -12.33
C LEU A 106 13.51 -2.00 -11.69
N ASN A 107 12.46 -1.42 -12.26
CA ASN A 107 11.73 -0.31 -11.64
C ASN A 107 10.90 -0.82 -10.45
N LYS A 108 11.15 -0.25 -9.27
CA LYS A 108 10.46 -0.57 -8.02
C LYS A 108 9.62 0.62 -7.56
N ALA A 109 8.37 0.37 -7.24
CA ALA A 109 7.48 1.34 -6.61
C ALA A 109 6.98 0.81 -5.27
N TYR A 110 6.80 1.71 -4.31
CA TYR A 110 6.39 1.38 -2.95
C TYR A 110 5.08 2.09 -2.60
N LEU A 111 4.30 1.46 -1.73
CA LEU A 111 3.12 2.07 -1.13
C LEU A 111 3.09 1.61 0.33
N SER A 112 3.33 2.54 1.24
CA SER A 112 3.29 2.29 2.68
C SER A 112 2.01 2.90 3.25
N GLN A 113 1.28 2.11 4.02
CA GLN A 113 0.07 2.51 4.72
C GLN A 113 0.28 2.33 6.23
N LEU A 114 0.02 3.38 6.99
CA LEU A 114 0.23 3.42 8.44
C LEU A 114 -1.05 3.93 9.12
N THR A 115 -1.34 3.37 10.28
CA THR A 115 -2.19 4.05 11.27
C THR A 115 -1.28 4.63 12.32
N VAL A 116 -1.39 5.94 12.56
CA VAL A 116 -0.54 6.67 13.49
C VAL A 116 -1.41 7.45 14.47
N GLU A 117 -0.88 7.66 15.67
CA GLU A 117 -1.42 8.60 16.65
C GLU A 117 -0.43 9.77 16.72
N LEU A 118 -0.92 10.99 16.53
CA LEU A 118 -0.10 12.20 16.61
C LEU A 118 -0.41 12.94 17.91
N ASP A 119 0.58 13.60 18.49
CA ASP A 119 0.35 14.40 19.70
C ASP A 119 -0.57 15.61 19.48
N ALA A 120 -0.62 16.11 18.25
CA ALA A 120 -1.29 17.34 17.89
C ALA A 120 -2.28 17.14 16.74
N SER A 121 -3.32 17.96 16.71
CA SER A 121 -4.31 17.94 15.63
C SER A 121 -3.75 18.58 14.35
N LEU A 122 -4.07 18.01 13.19
CA LEU A 122 -3.75 18.62 11.88
C LEU A 122 -4.35 20.03 11.72
N SER A 123 -5.37 20.35 12.50
CA SER A 123 -5.95 21.69 12.64
C SER A 123 -4.94 22.79 12.97
N ILE A 124 -3.80 22.44 13.57
CA ILE A 124 -2.74 23.39 13.97
C ILE A 124 -1.86 23.79 12.77
N VAL A 125 -1.77 22.96 11.71
CA VAL A 125 -0.92 23.23 10.53
C VAL A 125 -1.22 24.59 9.90
N ASN A 126 -2.50 24.97 9.87
CA ASN A 126 -2.90 26.31 9.44
C ASN A 126 -4.11 26.78 10.25
N PRO A 127 -3.90 27.56 11.33
CA PRO A 127 -4.98 28.03 12.19
C PRO A 127 -6.02 28.87 11.45
N LYS A 128 -5.68 29.47 10.29
CA LYS A 128 -6.63 30.25 9.48
C LYS A 128 -7.77 29.39 8.93
N LEU A 129 -7.53 28.09 8.72
CA LEU A 129 -8.57 27.16 8.26
C LEU A 129 -9.66 26.90 9.31
N GLN A 130 -9.39 27.18 10.59
CA GLN A 130 -10.38 27.05 11.66
C GLN A 130 -11.61 27.94 11.44
N VAL A 131 -11.45 29.07 10.75
CA VAL A 131 -12.57 29.93 10.39
C VAL A 131 -13.57 29.17 9.51
N ILE A 132 -13.08 28.45 8.51
CA ILE A 132 -13.92 27.63 7.61
C ILE A 132 -14.55 26.47 8.39
N SER A 133 -13.80 25.80 9.26
CA SER A 133 -14.33 24.73 10.12
C SER A 133 -15.48 25.21 11.01
N LYS A 134 -15.37 26.43 11.57
CA LYS A 134 -16.45 27.05 12.36
C LYS A 134 -17.67 27.39 11.52
N MET A 135 -17.48 27.96 10.32
CA MET A 135 -18.58 28.25 9.40
C MET A 135 -19.34 26.97 9.02
N LEU A 136 -18.62 25.91 8.64
CA LEU A 136 -19.22 24.61 8.33
C LEU A 136 -19.99 24.04 9.53
N SER A 137 -19.42 24.13 10.74
CA SER A 137 -20.08 23.63 11.96
C SER A 137 -21.35 24.41 12.31
N ALA A 138 -21.42 25.70 11.98
CA ALA A 138 -22.58 26.54 12.23
C ALA A 138 -23.70 26.32 11.21
N ASP A 139 -23.34 26.15 9.93
CA ASP A 139 -24.31 26.15 8.83
C ASP A 139 -24.75 24.75 8.38
N ALA A 140 -23.95 23.71 8.64
CA ALA A 140 -24.27 22.35 8.24
C ALA A 140 -25.46 21.80 9.06
N LYS A 141 -26.57 21.55 8.36
CA LYS A 141 -27.78 20.96 8.94
C LYS A 141 -27.76 19.45 8.76
N ALA A 142 -27.58 18.72 9.85
CA ALA A 142 -27.75 17.27 9.83
C ALA A 142 -29.24 16.91 9.80
N LEU A 143 -29.59 15.82 9.11
CA LEU A 143 -30.98 15.33 9.01
C LEU A 143 -31.58 14.94 10.35
N ASP A 144 -30.74 14.59 11.33
CA ASP A 144 -31.14 14.28 12.70
C ASP A 144 -31.24 15.52 13.61
N GLY A 145 -31.07 16.72 13.04
CA GLY A 145 -31.15 18.01 13.75
C GLY A 145 -29.99 18.28 14.72
N LYS A 146 -28.99 17.39 14.80
CA LYS A 146 -27.87 17.55 15.73
C LYS A 146 -26.75 18.36 15.08
N ALA A 147 -26.17 19.28 15.85
CA ALA A 147 -24.96 19.99 15.44
C ALA A 147 -23.82 19.00 15.15
N ARG A 148 -22.99 19.35 14.16
CA ARG A 148 -21.80 18.58 13.78
C ARG A 148 -20.58 19.50 13.83
N GLN A 149 -19.54 19.04 14.51
CA GLN A 149 -18.25 19.69 14.51
C GLN A 149 -17.47 19.26 13.27
N PHE A 150 -16.98 20.24 12.54
CA PHE A 150 -16.03 20.05 11.44
C PHE A 150 -14.65 20.50 11.87
N GLU A 151 -13.63 19.75 11.45
CA GLU A 151 -12.20 20.07 11.63
C GLU A 151 -11.46 19.78 10.32
N VAL A 152 -10.22 20.28 10.20
CA VAL A 152 -9.34 19.91 9.10
C VAL A 152 -9.08 18.41 9.17
N GLY A 153 -9.60 17.67 8.19
CA GLY A 153 -9.62 16.21 8.20
C GLY A 153 -8.42 15.54 7.54
N ALA A 154 -7.71 16.23 6.65
CA ALA A 154 -6.63 15.64 5.87
C ALA A 154 -5.65 16.68 5.33
N VAL A 155 -4.41 16.23 5.09
CA VAL A 155 -3.38 16.94 4.32
C VAL A 155 -2.90 16.02 3.21
N ASN A 156 -2.89 16.52 1.98
CA ASN A 156 -2.51 15.78 0.77
C ASN A 156 -1.32 16.45 0.09
N PHE A 157 -0.34 15.65 -0.33
CA PHE A 157 0.80 16.06 -1.13
C PHE A 157 0.72 15.38 -2.51
N TRP A 158 0.52 16.19 -3.53
CA TRP A 158 0.31 15.75 -4.91
C TRP A 158 1.58 15.97 -5.74
N SER A 159 1.78 15.11 -6.73
CA SER A 159 2.66 15.36 -7.85
C SER A 159 1.84 15.80 -9.08
N GLU A 160 2.50 16.42 -10.07
CA GLU A 160 1.82 16.90 -11.28
C GLU A 160 1.33 15.75 -12.19
N ASP A 161 1.92 14.57 -12.05
CA ASP A 161 1.66 13.38 -12.86
C ASP A 161 0.64 12.42 -12.24
N VAL A 162 -0.06 12.81 -11.16
CA VAL A 162 -1.07 11.95 -10.53
C VAL A 162 -2.10 11.47 -11.55
N GLY A 163 -2.27 10.15 -11.64
CA GLY A 163 -3.16 9.49 -12.58
C GLY A 163 -2.49 9.04 -13.88
N ALA A 164 -1.25 9.45 -14.15
CA ALA A 164 -0.46 8.86 -15.23
C ALA A 164 -0.07 7.41 -14.91
N SER A 165 0.19 6.62 -15.95
CA SER A 165 0.65 5.25 -15.77
C SER A 165 1.97 5.23 -15.00
N LEU A 166 2.06 4.37 -13.98
CA LEU A 166 3.23 4.24 -13.10
C LEU A 166 3.56 5.49 -12.24
N ALA A 167 2.70 6.52 -12.26
CA ALA A 167 2.87 7.66 -11.37
C ALA A 167 2.77 7.23 -9.90
N PRO A 168 3.53 7.88 -9.00
CA PRO A 168 3.43 7.61 -7.57
C PRO A 168 2.02 7.93 -7.05
N SER A 169 1.62 7.21 -6.01
CA SER A 169 0.38 7.55 -5.29
C SER A 169 0.55 8.86 -4.52
N ILE A 170 -0.57 9.58 -4.32
CA ILE A 170 -0.61 10.76 -3.44
C ILE A 170 -0.15 10.37 -2.04
N CYS A 171 0.71 11.20 -1.44
CA CYS A 171 0.98 11.10 -0.01
C CYS A 171 -0.13 11.83 0.75
N ARG A 172 -0.79 11.14 1.68
CA ARG A 172 -1.93 11.69 2.42
C ARG A 172 -1.88 11.27 3.87
N ILE A 173 -2.10 12.21 4.77
CA ILE A 173 -2.43 11.97 6.17
C ILE A 173 -3.85 12.44 6.41
N GLU A 174 -4.74 11.55 6.85
CA GLU A 174 -6.15 11.86 7.07
C GLU A 174 -6.67 11.26 8.36
N ARG A 175 -7.71 11.86 8.93
CA ARG A 175 -8.35 11.34 10.14
C ARG A 175 -8.80 9.91 9.92
N LYS A 176 -8.48 9.04 10.89
CA LYS A 176 -8.95 7.66 10.85
C LYS A 176 -10.48 7.64 10.95
N TRP A 177 -11.12 6.80 10.15
CA TRP A 177 -12.56 6.67 10.17
C TRP A 177 -13.06 6.03 11.48
N GLY A 178 -14.20 6.52 12.00
CA GLY A 178 -14.89 5.90 13.12
C GLY A 178 -14.25 6.12 14.50
N VAL A 179 -13.32 7.07 14.65
CA VAL A 179 -12.70 7.42 15.94
C VAL A 179 -12.98 8.88 16.34
N PRO A 180 -13.08 9.20 17.64
CA PRO A 180 -13.33 10.57 18.12
C PRO A 180 -12.24 11.56 17.71
N PHE A 181 -12.58 12.85 17.67
CA PHE A 181 -11.61 13.87 17.27
C PHE A 181 -10.41 14.00 18.22
N THR A 182 -10.65 13.74 19.50
CA THR A 182 -9.67 13.80 20.58
C THR A 182 -8.64 12.69 20.57
N SER A 183 -8.82 11.62 19.77
CA SER A 183 -7.85 10.51 19.73
C SER A 183 -6.62 10.82 18.89
N ASN A 184 -6.65 11.87 18.06
CA ASN A 184 -5.59 12.20 17.10
C ASN A 184 -5.05 10.98 16.32
N GLN A 185 -5.94 10.04 15.99
CA GLN A 185 -5.59 8.90 15.16
C GLN A 185 -5.82 9.21 13.68
N TYR A 186 -4.80 8.93 12.89
CA TYR A 186 -4.75 9.21 11.47
C TYR A 186 -4.39 7.94 10.68
N PHE A 187 -4.96 7.84 9.49
CA PHE A 187 -4.49 6.95 8.46
C PHE A 187 -3.55 7.73 7.55
N SER A 188 -2.38 7.17 7.27
CA SER A 188 -1.39 7.76 6.38
C SER A 188 -1.05 6.79 5.27
N ILE A 189 -0.94 7.32 4.06
CA ILE A 189 -0.48 6.59 2.87
C ILE A 189 0.62 7.40 2.19
N ALA A 190 1.69 6.75 1.77
CA ALA A 190 2.79 7.40 1.06
C ALA A 190 3.42 6.48 0.01
N PRO A 191 3.87 7.00 -1.13
CA PRO A 191 4.59 6.26 -2.17
C PRO A 191 6.06 6.01 -1.77
N LEU A 192 6.28 5.54 -0.54
CA LEU A 192 7.59 5.41 0.10
C LEU A 192 7.74 4.03 0.74
N GLU A 193 8.97 3.66 1.03
CA GLU A 193 9.24 2.55 1.93
C GLU A 193 8.73 2.87 3.35
N THR A 194 8.31 1.85 4.10
CA THR A 194 7.80 1.99 5.48
C THR A 194 8.75 2.78 6.37
N LYS A 195 10.07 2.55 6.28
CA LYS A 195 11.07 3.27 7.08
C LYS A 195 11.11 4.77 6.76
N GLN A 196 11.03 5.13 5.48
CA GLN A 196 11.01 6.52 5.03
C GLN A 196 9.69 7.19 5.40
N HIS A 197 8.57 6.47 5.27
CA HIS A 197 7.26 6.95 5.68
C HIS A 197 7.19 7.23 7.18
N LEU A 198 7.71 6.33 8.03
CA LEU A 198 7.82 6.56 9.48
C LEU A 198 8.66 7.80 9.81
N LYS A 199 9.79 8.00 9.11
CA LYS A 199 10.60 9.20 9.26
C LYS A 199 9.81 10.47 8.90
N LEU A 200 9.08 10.45 7.79
CA LEU A 200 8.23 11.56 7.36
C LEU A 200 7.16 11.91 8.41
N ILE A 201 6.51 10.91 8.99
CA ILE A 201 5.55 11.12 10.08
C ILE A 201 6.23 11.70 11.32
N GLY A 202 7.42 11.23 11.67
CA GLY A 202 8.19 11.79 12.79
C GLY A 202 8.57 13.26 12.59
N GLU A 203 8.91 13.67 11.37
CA GLU A 203 9.17 15.09 11.08
C GLU A 203 7.88 15.93 11.11
N LEU A 204 6.76 15.39 10.61
CA LEU A 204 5.46 16.05 10.73
C LEU A 204 5.09 16.29 12.21
N GLU A 205 5.26 15.29 13.07
CA GLU A 205 4.95 15.41 14.50
C GLU A 205 5.78 16.52 15.16
N LYS A 206 7.08 16.63 14.86
CA LYS A 206 7.93 17.71 15.37
C LYS A 206 7.40 19.08 14.96
N LEU A 207 7.08 19.27 13.67
CA LEU A 207 6.54 20.53 13.15
C LEU A 207 5.22 20.91 13.84
N LEU A 208 4.37 19.93 14.13
CA LEU A 208 3.11 20.18 14.84
C LEU A 208 3.30 20.57 16.31
N ARG A 209 4.38 20.13 16.97
CA ARG A 209 4.70 20.52 18.35
C ARG A 209 5.32 21.93 18.46
N GLU A 210 6.00 22.38 17.40
CA GLU A 210 6.66 23.69 17.33
C GLU A 210 5.73 24.83 16.87
N SER A 211 4.54 24.48 16.37
CA SER A 211 3.51 25.41 15.86
C SER A 211 2.56 25.89 16.96
#